data_AF-A0A2T5GSW0-F1
#
_entry.id   AF-A0A2T5GSW0-F1
#
_cell.length_a   1.000
_cell.length_b   1.000
_cell.length_c   1.000
_cell.angle_alpha   90.00
_cell.angle_beta   90.00
_cell.angle_gamma   90.00
#
_symmetry.space_group_name_H-M   'P 1'
#
loop_
_entity.id
_entity.type
_entity.pdbx_description
1 polymer ?
#
loop_
_entity_poly.entity_id
_entity_poly.type
_entity_poly.pdbx_seq_one_letter_code
_entity_poly.pdbx_strand_id
1 'polypeptide(L)'
;MRVLSVASEAYPLIKTGGLADVVGALPAALAHHGVAMTTFLPGYPALAAVTGNAKVVHRYDDLLGVEARILEARIGEHPLLVLDAPSLFTRGGGPYGDATGADWVDNWLRFAAFSRAAADLASGVVEGQDFDILHAHDWQAAMAPAYLRYAPGPGTPAKTIVTIHNIAFQGRYGAEIFADLALPDAAFALDGVEYYGGVGFLKAGLEAADAITTVSPTYAAEIRRGEFGMGLEGLINVRADRLTGIVNGIDPAVWNPATDATLPSSYTARTLTRRRANKRAVETLYGLDRDDGPIFTVISRLTWQKGMDVLVAEIDELVALGGRLALLGSGDAALERAFLAAAERHPDRIGVRIGYDEPVSHLLQAGADAILIPSRFEPCGLTQLYGLAYGCIPVVARTGGLADTVIDANEAAIAAGVATGIQHDGITPEALSHALRRTFALYARPDRWAMLQRNAMRADFSWDESGRRYATLYSNLLERA
;
A
#
# COMPACT_ATOMS: atom_id res chain seq x y z
N MET A 1 2.61 -20.86 -15.04
CA MET A 1 2.12 -21.12 -13.66
C MET A 1 0.79 -20.41 -13.45
N ARG A 2 -0.08 -20.94 -12.59
CA ARG A 2 -1.37 -20.36 -12.20
C ARG A 2 -1.33 -19.90 -10.75
N VAL A 3 -1.71 -18.66 -10.49
CA VAL A 3 -1.65 -18.05 -9.15
C VAL A 3 -3.02 -17.53 -8.75
N LEU A 4 -3.49 -17.91 -7.58
CA LEU A 4 -4.69 -17.34 -6.94
C LEU A 4 -4.27 -16.20 -6.02
N SER A 5 -4.51 -14.96 -6.43
CA SER A 5 -4.33 -13.77 -5.60
C SER A 5 -5.55 -13.55 -4.73
N VAL A 6 -5.43 -13.69 -3.41
CA VAL A 6 -6.54 -13.62 -2.45
C VAL A 6 -6.43 -12.34 -1.65
N ALA A 7 -7.38 -11.43 -1.83
CA ALA A 7 -7.34 -10.10 -1.23
C ALA A 7 -8.74 -9.60 -0.85
N SER A 8 -8.82 -8.74 0.16
CA SER A 8 -10.07 -8.06 0.51
C SER A 8 -10.36 -6.84 -0.36
N GLU A 9 -9.41 -6.35 -1.14
CA GLU A 9 -9.60 -5.21 -2.03
C GLU A 9 -8.70 -5.26 -3.27
N ALA A 10 -9.19 -4.65 -4.36
CA ALA A 10 -8.46 -4.53 -5.62
C ALA A 10 -8.96 -3.32 -6.41
N TYR A 11 -8.03 -2.48 -6.84
CA TYR A 11 -8.31 -1.38 -7.75
C TYR A 11 -8.66 -1.94 -9.15
N PRO A 12 -9.65 -1.39 -9.88
CA PRO A 12 -10.46 -0.20 -9.57
C PRO A 12 -11.79 -0.49 -8.85
N LEU A 13 -12.05 -1.73 -8.42
CA LEU A 13 -13.36 -2.14 -7.91
C LEU A 13 -13.63 -1.66 -6.48
N ILE A 14 -12.66 -1.83 -5.59
CA ILE A 14 -12.76 -1.39 -4.19
C ILE A 14 -11.37 -1.11 -3.64
N LYS A 15 -11.24 -0.03 -2.86
CA LYS A 15 -9.95 0.44 -2.33
C LYS A 15 -10.14 1.18 -1.02
N THR A 16 -9.34 0.83 -0.01
CA THR A 16 -9.18 1.62 1.22
C THR A 16 -7.75 2.06 1.46
N GLY A 17 -6.76 1.35 0.90
CA GLY A 17 -5.36 1.69 1.00
C GLY A 17 -4.52 1.19 -0.17
N GLY A 18 -3.21 1.10 0.06
CA GLY A 18 -2.25 0.68 -0.97
C GLY A 18 -2.35 -0.81 -1.35
N LEU A 19 -3.01 -1.65 -0.53
CA LEU A 19 -3.23 -3.07 -0.85
C LEU A 19 -3.95 -3.21 -2.20
N ALA A 20 -5.04 -2.45 -2.38
CA ALA A 20 -5.82 -2.49 -3.61
C ALA A 20 -5.02 -2.12 -4.86
N ASP A 21 -4.07 -1.19 -4.73
CA ASP A 21 -3.19 -0.78 -5.83
C ASP A 21 -2.23 -1.92 -6.23
N VAL A 22 -1.65 -2.61 -5.24
CA VAL A 22 -0.80 -3.78 -5.50
C VAL A 22 -1.60 -4.88 -6.18
N VAL A 23 -2.76 -5.26 -5.63
CA VAL A 23 -3.58 -6.35 -6.17
C VAL A 23 -4.14 -6.02 -7.56
N GLY A 24 -4.43 -4.75 -7.84
CA GLY A 24 -4.90 -4.30 -9.15
C GLY A 24 -3.80 -4.31 -10.23
N ALA A 25 -2.56 -4.01 -9.86
CA ALA A 25 -1.47 -3.84 -10.83
C ALA A 25 -0.58 -5.07 -11.00
N LEU A 26 -0.38 -5.86 -9.94
CA LEU A 26 0.49 -7.03 -9.95
C LEU A 26 0.13 -8.08 -11.02
N PRO A 27 -1.14 -8.34 -11.36
CA PRO A 27 -1.47 -9.30 -12.42
C PRO A 27 -0.89 -8.93 -13.79
N ALA A 28 -1.02 -7.66 -14.20
CA ALA A 28 -0.48 -7.18 -15.47
C ALA A 28 1.05 -7.25 -15.49
N ALA A 29 1.67 -6.88 -14.37
CA ALA A 29 3.12 -6.94 -14.18
C ALA A 29 3.67 -8.37 -14.32
N LEU A 30 2.93 -9.34 -13.80
CA LEU A 30 3.29 -10.76 -13.80
C LEU A 30 3.00 -11.47 -15.13
N ALA A 31 2.02 -11.00 -15.90
CA ALA A 31 1.63 -11.61 -17.17
C ALA A 31 2.81 -11.71 -18.16
N HIS A 32 3.66 -10.68 -18.22
CA HIS A 32 4.86 -10.64 -19.05
C HIS A 32 5.92 -11.69 -18.66
N HIS A 33 5.80 -12.28 -17.48
CA HIS A 33 6.70 -13.32 -16.95
C HIS A 33 6.07 -14.72 -16.98
N GLY A 34 4.99 -14.93 -17.75
CA GLY A 34 4.37 -16.26 -17.92
C GLY A 34 3.55 -16.73 -16.72
N VAL A 35 3.13 -15.79 -15.87
CA VAL A 35 2.30 -16.04 -14.69
C VAL A 35 0.85 -15.68 -15.01
N ALA A 36 -0.03 -16.68 -14.99
CA ALA A 36 -1.47 -16.48 -15.11
C ALA A 36 -2.06 -16.29 -13.71
N MET A 37 -2.35 -15.04 -13.36
CA MET A 37 -2.95 -14.71 -12.06
C MET A 37 -4.47 -14.60 -12.18
N THR A 38 -5.19 -15.12 -11.19
CA THR A 38 -6.63 -14.90 -10.98
C THR A 38 -6.80 -14.22 -9.63
N THR A 39 -7.53 -13.11 -9.57
CA THR A 39 -7.83 -12.46 -8.29
C THR A 39 -9.11 -13.04 -7.70
N PHE A 40 -9.14 -13.27 -6.39
CA PHE A 40 -10.32 -13.67 -5.63
C PHE A 40 -10.67 -12.57 -4.62
N LEU A 41 -11.91 -12.08 -4.68
CA LEU A 41 -12.41 -10.99 -3.83
C LEU A 41 -13.71 -11.37 -3.11
N PRO A 42 -14.02 -10.74 -1.97
CA PRO A 42 -15.36 -10.78 -1.40
C PRO A 42 -16.39 -10.05 -2.26
N GLY A 43 -17.61 -10.56 -2.32
CA GLY A 43 -18.73 -10.00 -3.09
C GLY A 43 -19.35 -8.76 -2.47
N TYR A 44 -18.60 -7.65 -2.41
CA TYR A 44 -19.12 -6.37 -1.95
C TYR A 44 -20.13 -5.76 -2.95
N PRO A 45 -21.04 -4.87 -2.49
CA PRO A 45 -21.95 -4.16 -3.38
C PRO A 45 -21.26 -3.42 -4.54
N ALA A 46 -20.03 -2.92 -4.32
CA ALA A 46 -19.23 -2.24 -5.35
C ALA A 46 -18.89 -3.14 -6.56
N LEU A 47 -18.92 -4.47 -6.40
CA LEU A 47 -18.61 -5.42 -7.48
C LEU A 47 -19.82 -5.73 -8.36
N ALA A 48 -21.02 -5.21 -8.04
CA ALA A 48 -22.26 -5.54 -8.75
C ALA A 48 -22.18 -5.35 -10.28
N ALA A 49 -21.43 -4.34 -10.74
CA ALA A 49 -21.23 -4.06 -12.16
C ALA A 49 -20.52 -5.19 -12.91
N VAL A 50 -19.64 -5.94 -12.25
CA VAL A 50 -18.89 -7.06 -12.84
C VAL A 50 -19.48 -8.43 -12.50
N THR A 51 -20.39 -8.51 -11.51
CA THR A 51 -20.98 -9.78 -11.06
C THR A 51 -22.42 -10.03 -11.51
N GLY A 52 -23.13 -9.03 -12.05
CA GLY A 52 -24.56 -9.15 -12.36
C GLY A 52 -24.98 -10.33 -13.25
N ASN A 53 -24.12 -10.75 -14.19
CA ASN A 53 -24.33 -11.91 -15.07
C ASN A 53 -23.23 -12.98 -14.92
N ALA A 54 -22.51 -12.97 -13.79
CA ALA A 54 -21.39 -13.86 -13.57
C ALA A 54 -21.83 -15.33 -13.46
N LYS A 55 -21.03 -16.23 -14.03
CA LYS A 55 -21.27 -17.67 -13.95
C LYS A 55 -20.98 -18.15 -12.53
N VAL A 56 -21.88 -18.96 -11.97
CA VAL A 56 -21.62 -19.66 -10.70
C VAL A 56 -20.72 -20.87 -10.98
N VAL A 57 -19.55 -20.92 -10.36
CA VAL A 57 -18.60 -22.03 -10.49
C VAL A 57 -18.59 -22.96 -9.29
N HIS A 58 -19.09 -22.52 -8.14
CA HIS A 58 -19.26 -23.35 -6.95
C HIS A 58 -20.37 -22.84 -6.05
N ARG A 59 -20.98 -23.74 -5.26
CA ARG A 59 -22.01 -23.42 -4.27
C ARG A 59 -21.67 -24.09 -2.94
N TYR A 60 -21.83 -23.33 -1.87
CA TYR A 60 -21.74 -23.80 -0.50
C TYR A 60 -23.12 -23.74 0.12
N ASP A 61 -23.63 -24.89 0.56
CA ASP A 61 -24.80 -24.96 1.43
C ASP A 61 -24.42 -24.52 2.87
N ASP A 62 -23.15 -24.72 3.25
CA ASP A 62 -22.59 -24.32 4.53
C ASP A 62 -21.10 -23.95 4.37
N LEU A 63 -20.80 -22.65 4.43
CA LEU A 63 -19.46 -22.08 4.52
C LEU A 63 -19.31 -21.35 5.85
N LEU A 64 -18.99 -22.10 6.92
CA LEU A 64 -18.93 -21.58 8.30
C LEU A 64 -20.27 -20.99 8.77
N GLY A 65 -21.36 -21.72 8.54
CA GLY A 65 -22.71 -21.37 8.96
C GLY A 65 -23.47 -20.45 8.00
N VAL A 66 -22.94 -20.19 6.80
CA VAL A 66 -23.63 -19.38 5.78
C VAL A 66 -23.66 -20.02 4.41
N GLU A 67 -24.75 -19.82 3.67
CA GLU A 67 -24.79 -20.14 2.25
C GLU A 67 -23.95 -19.14 1.45
N ALA A 68 -23.21 -19.65 0.47
CA ALA A 68 -22.36 -18.83 -0.38
C ALA A 68 -22.20 -19.44 -1.77
N ARG A 69 -21.67 -18.66 -2.71
CA ARG A 69 -21.28 -19.17 -4.03
C ARG A 69 -20.05 -18.46 -4.55
N ILE A 70 -19.32 -19.13 -5.42
CA ILE A 70 -18.19 -18.52 -6.14
C ILE A 70 -18.67 -18.16 -7.53
N LEU A 71 -18.47 -16.89 -7.90
CA LEU A 71 -18.80 -16.33 -9.19
C LEU A 71 -17.54 -16.12 -10.02
N GLU A 72 -17.63 -16.35 -11.33
CA GLU A 72 -16.59 -16.05 -12.30
C GLU A 72 -16.90 -14.75 -13.05
N ALA A 73 -16.00 -13.78 -12.97
CA ALA A 73 -16.09 -12.43 -13.49
C ALA A 73 -14.73 -11.96 -14.06
N ARG A 74 -14.63 -10.68 -14.43
CA ARG A 74 -13.36 -10.08 -14.91
C ARG A 74 -13.21 -8.63 -14.42
N ILE A 75 -11.96 -8.20 -14.22
CA ILE A 75 -11.57 -6.79 -14.08
C ILE A 75 -10.92 -6.36 -15.40
N GLY A 76 -11.70 -5.74 -16.29
CA GLY A 76 -11.27 -5.62 -17.69
C GLY A 76 -11.01 -7.00 -18.29
N GLU A 77 -9.75 -7.29 -18.65
CA GLU A 77 -9.33 -8.60 -19.15
C GLU A 77 -8.72 -9.53 -18.08
N HIS A 78 -8.63 -9.07 -16.83
CA HIS A 78 -8.06 -9.86 -15.75
C HIS A 78 -9.08 -10.84 -15.15
N PRO A 79 -8.79 -12.15 -15.05
CA PRO A 79 -9.68 -13.12 -14.42
C PRO A 79 -9.98 -12.78 -12.95
N LEU A 80 -11.27 -12.80 -12.60
CA LEU A 80 -11.75 -12.52 -11.25
C LEU A 80 -12.68 -13.64 -10.79
N LEU A 81 -12.45 -14.12 -9.57
CA LEU A 81 -13.41 -14.92 -8.81
C LEU A 81 -13.98 -14.04 -7.68
N VAL A 82 -15.25 -14.24 -7.37
CA VAL A 82 -15.92 -13.49 -6.30
C VAL A 82 -16.64 -14.43 -5.35
N LEU A 83 -16.38 -14.30 -4.06
CA LEU A 83 -17.19 -14.96 -3.02
C LEU A 83 -18.48 -14.16 -2.80
N ASP A 84 -19.56 -14.59 -3.44
CA ASP A 84 -20.88 -14.04 -3.20
C ASP A 84 -21.51 -14.72 -1.99
N ALA A 85 -21.38 -14.06 -0.84
CA ALA A 85 -22.01 -14.41 0.42
C ALA A 85 -22.73 -13.15 0.97
N PRO A 86 -23.96 -12.85 0.52
CA PRO A 86 -24.62 -11.59 0.82
C PRO A 86 -24.78 -11.29 2.31
N SER A 87 -25.00 -12.31 3.15
CA SER A 87 -25.09 -12.18 4.60
C SER A 87 -23.78 -11.64 5.23
N LEU A 88 -22.63 -11.90 4.61
CA LEU A 88 -21.32 -11.46 5.08
C LEU A 88 -20.89 -10.13 4.46
N PHE A 89 -21.08 -9.91 3.15
CA PHE A 89 -20.41 -8.82 2.44
C PHE A 89 -21.34 -7.71 1.92
N THR A 90 -22.64 -7.94 1.79
CA THR A 90 -23.60 -6.93 1.31
C THR A 90 -24.02 -6.02 2.47
N ARG A 91 -23.15 -5.06 2.83
CA ARG A 91 -23.36 -4.12 3.94
C ARG A 91 -23.45 -2.67 3.44
N GLY A 92 -24.13 -1.81 4.20
CA GLY A 92 -24.32 -0.39 3.88
C GLY A 92 -23.15 0.54 4.24
N GLY A 93 -22.04 -0.02 4.74
CA GLY A 93 -20.81 0.71 5.08
C GLY A 93 -19.62 0.28 4.21
N GLY A 94 -18.41 0.44 4.75
CA GLY A 94 -17.18 0.03 4.08
C GLY A 94 -16.91 -1.49 4.16
N PRO A 95 -15.83 -1.96 3.50
CA PRO A 95 -15.48 -3.38 3.47
C PRO A 95 -15.13 -3.95 4.85
N TYR A 96 -14.68 -3.13 5.81
CA TYR A 96 -14.23 -3.56 7.14
C TYR A 96 -15.08 -3.01 8.29
N GLY A 97 -15.82 -1.91 8.09
CA GLY A 97 -16.59 -1.28 9.16
C GLY A 97 -17.78 -0.46 8.65
N ASP A 98 -18.58 0.01 9.60
CA ASP A 98 -19.77 0.81 9.34
C ASP A 98 -19.42 2.28 8.99
N ALA A 99 -20.45 3.10 8.78
CA ALA A 99 -20.28 4.52 8.45
C ALA A 99 -19.67 5.35 9.60
N THR A 100 -19.63 4.83 10.82
CA THR A 100 -19.01 5.49 11.99
C THR A 100 -17.52 5.15 12.12
N GLY A 101 -17.03 4.20 11.31
CA GLY A 101 -15.66 3.71 11.36
C GLY A 101 -15.43 2.58 12.37
N ALA A 102 -16.51 2.05 12.97
CA ALA A 102 -16.42 0.88 13.82
C ALA A 102 -16.33 -0.39 12.95
N ASP A 103 -15.44 -1.30 13.32
CA ASP A 103 -15.31 -2.60 12.66
C ASP A 103 -16.62 -3.39 12.74
N TRP A 104 -16.94 -4.14 11.68
CA TRP A 104 -18.02 -5.11 11.75
C TRP A 104 -17.69 -6.18 12.79
N VAL A 105 -18.59 -6.42 13.73
CA VAL A 105 -18.39 -7.39 14.84
C VAL A 105 -18.10 -8.81 14.37
N ASP A 106 -18.60 -9.15 13.17
CA ASP A 106 -18.43 -10.44 12.51
C ASP A 106 -17.27 -10.46 11.51
N ASN A 107 -16.35 -9.48 11.54
CA ASN A 107 -15.17 -9.44 10.67
C ASN A 107 -14.37 -10.75 10.69
N TRP A 108 -14.22 -11.37 11.86
CA TRP A 108 -13.56 -12.67 11.96
C TRP A 108 -14.25 -13.73 11.09
N LEU A 109 -15.58 -13.82 11.14
CA LEU A 109 -16.35 -14.81 10.38
C LEU A 109 -16.32 -14.50 8.88
N ARG A 110 -16.52 -13.22 8.54
CA ARG A 110 -16.48 -12.74 7.15
C ARG A 110 -15.19 -13.18 6.46
N PHE A 111 -14.05 -12.90 7.09
CA PHE A 111 -12.74 -13.16 6.49
C PHE A 111 -12.24 -14.60 6.71
N ALA A 112 -12.74 -15.32 7.72
CA ALA A 112 -12.55 -16.76 7.84
C ALA A 112 -13.28 -17.51 6.71
N ALA A 113 -14.54 -17.18 6.43
CA ALA A 113 -15.31 -17.79 5.33
C ALA A 113 -14.66 -17.49 3.97
N PHE A 114 -14.20 -16.25 3.77
CA PHE A 114 -13.44 -15.86 2.57
C PHE A 114 -12.15 -16.68 2.41
N SER A 115 -11.37 -16.78 3.49
CA SER A 115 -10.15 -17.57 3.51
C SER A 115 -10.39 -19.07 3.31
N ARG A 116 -11.50 -19.60 3.84
CA ARG A 116 -11.90 -21.00 3.67
C ARG A 116 -12.20 -21.30 2.20
N ALA A 117 -13.02 -20.47 1.55
CA ALA A 117 -13.32 -20.62 0.13
C ALA A 117 -12.07 -20.47 -0.75
N ALA A 118 -11.12 -19.64 -0.36
CA ALA A 118 -9.84 -19.51 -1.04
C ALA A 118 -8.98 -20.79 -0.92
N ALA A 119 -8.95 -21.41 0.26
CA ALA A 119 -8.28 -22.69 0.45
C ALA A 119 -8.95 -23.81 -0.35
N ASP A 120 -10.28 -23.84 -0.41
CA ASP A 120 -11.04 -24.82 -1.21
C ASP A 120 -10.73 -24.67 -2.72
N LEU A 121 -10.62 -23.44 -3.24
CA LEU A 121 -10.13 -23.16 -4.60
C LEU A 121 -8.69 -23.66 -4.82
N ALA A 122 -7.80 -23.50 -3.84
CA ALA A 122 -6.39 -23.84 -3.95
C ALA A 122 -6.05 -25.28 -3.55
N SER A 123 -7.05 -26.11 -3.22
CA SER A 123 -6.87 -27.53 -2.86
C SER A 123 -7.83 -28.47 -3.61
N GLY A 124 -8.39 -28.01 -4.73
CA GLY A 124 -9.13 -28.87 -5.67
C GLY A 124 -10.55 -29.25 -5.23
N VAL A 125 -11.19 -28.47 -4.35
CA VAL A 125 -12.62 -28.64 -4.03
C VAL A 125 -13.50 -28.10 -5.16
N VAL A 126 -13.07 -27.00 -5.79
CA VAL A 126 -13.81 -26.32 -6.85
C VAL A 126 -13.37 -26.87 -8.21
N GLU A 127 -14.25 -27.62 -8.87
CA GLU A 127 -13.94 -28.26 -10.15
C GLU A 127 -13.54 -27.25 -11.24
N GLY A 128 -12.49 -27.57 -12.00
CA GLY A 128 -11.97 -26.74 -13.08
C GLY A 128 -11.16 -25.52 -12.64
N GLN A 129 -10.94 -25.36 -11.32
CA GLN A 129 -10.05 -24.36 -10.76
C GLN A 129 -8.85 -25.07 -10.14
N ASP A 130 -7.66 -24.91 -10.74
CA ASP A 130 -6.42 -25.32 -10.08
C ASP A 130 -5.38 -24.21 -10.14
N PHE A 131 -4.62 -24.12 -9.05
CA PHE A 131 -3.62 -23.10 -8.81
C PHE A 131 -2.36 -23.75 -8.28
N ASP A 132 -1.22 -23.30 -8.78
CA ASP A 132 0.10 -23.75 -8.30
C ASP A 132 0.47 -22.99 -7.01
N ILE A 133 0.00 -21.74 -6.89
CA ILE A 133 0.26 -20.85 -5.75
C ILE A 133 -1.03 -20.17 -5.29
N LEU A 134 -1.25 -20.13 -3.97
CA LEU A 134 -2.15 -19.20 -3.29
C LEU A 134 -1.32 -18.05 -2.71
N HIS A 135 -1.58 -16.83 -3.18
CA HIS A 135 -0.95 -15.61 -2.68
C HIS A 135 -1.97 -14.79 -1.89
N ALA A 136 -1.92 -14.90 -0.57
CA ALA A 136 -2.76 -14.16 0.35
C ALA A 136 -2.18 -12.78 0.67
N HIS A 137 -3.06 -11.77 0.72
CA HIS A 137 -2.71 -10.40 1.07
C HIS A 137 -3.36 -9.98 2.39
N ASP A 138 -2.53 -9.59 3.36
CA ASP A 138 -2.91 -9.16 4.71
C ASP A 138 -3.77 -10.17 5.50
N TRP A 139 -4.18 -9.77 6.70
CA TRP A 139 -4.84 -10.61 7.69
C TRP A 139 -6.18 -11.18 7.21
N GLN A 140 -6.87 -10.50 6.29
CA GLN A 140 -8.19 -10.90 5.76
C GLN A 140 -8.10 -12.20 4.95
N ALA A 141 -6.98 -12.43 4.27
CA ALA A 141 -6.73 -13.63 3.48
C ALA A 141 -5.77 -14.62 4.19
N ALA A 142 -5.15 -14.20 5.30
CA ALA A 142 -4.09 -14.96 5.96
C ALA A 142 -4.56 -16.28 6.57
N MET A 143 -5.86 -16.48 6.80
CA MET A 143 -6.36 -17.79 7.23
C MET A 143 -6.34 -18.84 6.10
N ALA A 144 -6.24 -18.44 4.82
CA ALA A 144 -6.30 -19.39 3.71
C ALA A 144 -5.12 -20.39 3.71
N PRO A 145 -3.85 -19.96 3.92
CA PRO A 145 -2.75 -20.90 4.18
C PRO A 145 -2.98 -21.82 5.38
N ALA A 146 -3.59 -21.33 6.47
CA ALA A 146 -3.89 -22.16 7.64
C ALA A 146 -4.95 -23.23 7.31
N TYR A 147 -6.01 -22.88 6.57
CA TYR A 147 -7.00 -23.84 6.09
C TYR A 147 -6.38 -24.87 5.14
N LEU A 148 -5.48 -24.47 4.22
CA LEU A 148 -4.75 -25.40 3.37
C LEU A 148 -3.88 -26.38 4.17
N ARG A 149 -3.31 -25.95 5.30
CA ARG A 149 -2.47 -26.80 6.16
C ARG A 149 -3.30 -27.77 6.99
N TYR A 150 -4.39 -27.32 7.59
CA TYR A 150 -5.12 -28.08 8.62
C TYR A 150 -6.41 -28.73 8.14
N ALA A 151 -7.00 -28.25 7.05
CA ALA A 151 -8.26 -28.76 6.49
C ALA A 151 -8.32 -28.64 4.95
N PRO A 152 -7.31 -29.16 4.22
CA PRO A 152 -7.27 -29.09 2.76
C PRO A 152 -8.39 -29.89 2.10
N GLY A 153 -8.73 -29.51 0.88
CA GLY A 153 -9.52 -30.29 -0.05
C GLY A 153 -8.82 -31.56 -0.56
N PRO A 154 -9.46 -32.29 -1.49
CA PRO A 154 -9.00 -33.59 -1.97
C PRO A 154 -7.82 -33.53 -2.95
N GLY A 155 -7.53 -32.35 -3.52
CA GLY A 155 -6.45 -32.14 -4.47
C GLY A 155 -5.08 -31.94 -3.80
N THR A 156 -4.05 -31.70 -4.61
CA THR A 156 -2.75 -31.26 -4.09
C THR A 156 -2.84 -29.79 -3.71
N PRO A 157 -2.61 -29.42 -2.44
CA PRO A 157 -2.64 -28.02 -2.02
C PRO A 157 -1.59 -27.17 -2.76
N ALA A 158 -2.00 -25.98 -3.18
CA ALA A 158 -1.09 -24.98 -3.75
C ALA A 158 0.00 -24.56 -2.75
N LYS A 159 1.16 -24.11 -3.24
CA LYS A 159 2.14 -23.41 -2.40
C LYS A 159 1.58 -22.07 -1.94
N THR A 160 2.00 -21.62 -0.77
CA THR A 160 1.38 -20.48 -0.10
C THR A 160 2.34 -19.32 0.12
N ILE A 161 1.86 -18.12 -0.18
CA ILE A 161 2.57 -16.87 0.07
C ILE A 161 1.65 -15.95 0.85
N VAL A 162 2.18 -15.28 1.87
CA VAL A 162 1.47 -14.22 2.59
C VAL A 162 2.24 -12.91 2.44
N THR A 163 1.64 -11.91 1.79
CA THR A 163 2.16 -10.54 1.81
C THR A 163 1.61 -9.76 3.01
N ILE A 164 2.50 -9.22 3.82
CA ILE A 164 2.19 -8.20 4.83
C ILE A 164 2.27 -6.83 4.16
N HIS A 165 1.14 -6.17 3.91
CA HIS A 165 1.09 -4.78 3.46
C HIS A 165 1.05 -3.81 4.64
N ASN A 166 0.39 -4.19 5.73
CA ASN A 166 0.36 -3.40 6.96
C ASN A 166 0.27 -4.29 8.21
N ILE A 167 1.38 -4.42 8.94
CA ILE A 167 1.49 -5.33 10.10
C ILE A 167 0.69 -4.86 11.32
N ALA A 168 0.21 -3.62 11.32
CA ALA A 168 -0.63 -3.11 12.40
C ALA A 168 -2.02 -3.79 12.43
N PHE A 169 -2.49 -4.30 11.30
CA PHE A 169 -3.77 -5.01 11.20
C PHE A 169 -3.53 -6.52 11.16
N GLN A 170 -3.88 -7.21 12.24
CA GLN A 170 -3.47 -8.61 12.43
C GLN A 170 -4.64 -9.60 12.52
N GLY A 171 -5.89 -9.11 12.59
CA GLY A 171 -7.06 -9.97 12.83
C GLY A 171 -6.93 -10.75 14.14
N ARG A 172 -6.82 -10.04 15.27
CA ARG A 172 -6.75 -10.62 16.61
C ARG A 172 -8.14 -10.72 17.21
N TYR A 173 -8.49 -11.91 17.66
CA TYR A 173 -9.80 -12.22 18.24
C TYR A 173 -9.64 -13.07 19.50
N GLY A 174 -10.67 -13.13 20.35
CA GLY A 174 -10.66 -14.00 21.52
C GLY A 174 -10.74 -15.49 21.14
N ALA A 175 -10.41 -16.38 22.08
CA ALA A 175 -10.41 -17.82 21.82
C ALA A 175 -11.80 -18.38 21.50
N GLU A 176 -12.87 -17.68 21.93
CA GLU A 176 -14.26 -18.09 21.74
C GLU A 176 -14.62 -18.32 20.28
N ILE A 177 -13.97 -17.64 19.33
CA ILE A 177 -14.29 -17.80 17.90
C ILE A 177 -13.76 -19.12 17.33
N PHE A 178 -12.81 -19.79 18.00
CA PHE A 178 -12.12 -20.95 17.42
C PHE A 178 -13.05 -22.10 17.06
N ALA A 179 -14.08 -22.32 17.89
CA ALA A 179 -15.09 -23.36 17.67
C ALA A 179 -15.85 -23.18 16.34
N ASP A 180 -15.98 -21.94 15.87
CA ASP A 180 -16.71 -21.58 14.65
C ASP A 180 -15.81 -21.52 13.41
N LEU A 181 -14.50 -21.73 13.55
CA LEU A 181 -13.56 -21.69 12.41
C LEU A 181 -13.49 -23.00 11.61
N ALA A 182 -14.17 -24.06 12.06
CA ALA A 182 -14.14 -25.39 11.45
C ALA A 182 -12.71 -25.93 11.22
N LEU A 183 -11.83 -25.66 12.19
CA LEU A 183 -10.47 -26.20 12.25
C LEU A 183 -10.39 -27.34 13.28
N PRO A 184 -9.50 -28.33 13.07
CA PRO A 184 -9.26 -29.36 14.08
C PRO A 184 -8.61 -28.76 15.33
N ASP A 185 -8.86 -29.34 16.51
CA ASP A 185 -8.29 -28.86 17.79
C ASP A 185 -6.77 -28.66 17.76
N ALA A 186 -6.05 -29.49 17.00
CA ALA A 186 -4.60 -29.39 16.82
C ALA A 186 -4.16 -28.06 16.16
N ALA A 187 -5.05 -27.34 15.50
CA ALA A 187 -4.77 -26.01 14.95
C ALA A 187 -4.71 -24.93 16.04
N PHE A 188 -5.34 -25.12 17.21
CA PHE A 188 -5.26 -24.17 18.33
C PHE A 188 -3.98 -24.40 19.15
N ALA A 189 -2.85 -24.12 18.51
CA ALA A 189 -1.52 -24.30 19.05
C ALA A 189 -0.62 -23.09 18.76
N LEU A 190 0.50 -22.99 19.48
CA LEU A 190 1.49 -21.92 19.31
C LEU A 190 2.11 -21.93 17.90
N ASP A 191 2.24 -23.09 17.27
CA ASP A 191 2.64 -23.28 15.87
C ASP A 191 1.44 -23.40 14.90
N GLY A 192 0.24 -23.07 15.38
CA GLY A 192 -1.00 -23.00 14.63
C GLY A 192 -1.62 -21.60 14.66
N VAL A 193 -2.91 -21.49 15.01
CA VAL A 193 -3.66 -20.23 14.97
C VAL A 193 -3.67 -19.46 16.30
N GLU A 194 -3.28 -20.10 17.40
CA GLU A 194 -3.31 -19.49 18.73
C GLU A 194 -2.36 -18.29 18.79
N TYR A 195 -2.81 -17.20 19.43
CA TYR A 195 -2.00 -16.02 19.63
C TYR A 195 -2.39 -15.27 20.91
N TYR A 196 -1.53 -15.33 21.92
CA TYR A 196 -1.73 -14.71 23.25
C TYR A 196 -3.05 -15.11 23.93
N GLY A 197 -3.40 -16.39 23.85
CA GLY A 197 -4.63 -16.96 24.39
C GLY A 197 -5.88 -16.72 23.54
N GLY A 198 -5.73 -16.10 22.36
CA GLY A 198 -6.79 -15.90 21.38
C GLY A 198 -6.47 -16.52 20.03
N VAL A 199 -7.09 -16.00 18.97
CA VAL A 199 -6.82 -16.39 17.57
C VAL A 199 -6.20 -15.20 16.83
N GLY A 200 -5.12 -15.44 16.08
CA GLY A 200 -4.48 -14.42 15.25
C GLY A 200 -4.46 -14.82 13.78
N PHE A 201 -5.24 -14.14 12.93
CA PHE A 201 -5.35 -14.49 11.51
C PHE A 201 -4.05 -14.27 10.74
N LEU A 202 -3.43 -13.09 10.88
CA LEU A 202 -2.15 -12.83 10.22
C LEU A 202 -1.08 -13.78 10.75
N LYS A 203 -1.03 -14.00 12.06
CA LYS A 203 -0.13 -14.94 12.72
C LYS A 203 -0.26 -16.35 12.13
N ALA A 204 -1.49 -16.85 12.01
CA ALA A 204 -1.79 -18.16 11.46
C ALA A 204 -1.28 -18.30 10.02
N GLY A 205 -1.53 -17.30 9.18
CA GLY A 205 -1.06 -17.29 7.81
C GLY A 205 0.45 -17.28 7.68
N LEU A 206 1.13 -16.42 8.45
CA LEU A 206 2.60 -16.35 8.44
C LEU A 206 3.24 -17.67 8.90
N GLU A 207 2.64 -18.34 9.88
CA GLU A 207 3.10 -19.65 10.35
C GLU A 207 2.84 -20.78 9.34
N ALA A 208 1.73 -20.72 8.61
CA ALA A 208 1.41 -21.73 7.59
C ALA A 208 2.14 -21.50 6.24
N ALA A 209 2.59 -20.28 5.93
CA ALA A 209 3.07 -19.92 4.61
C ALA A 209 4.41 -20.58 4.20
N ASP A 210 4.52 -20.96 2.92
CA ASP A 210 5.79 -21.39 2.31
C ASP A 210 6.75 -20.22 2.10
N ALA A 211 6.24 -19.03 1.78
CA ALA A 211 6.99 -17.77 1.76
C ALA A 211 6.20 -16.62 2.38
N ILE A 212 6.95 -15.66 2.95
CA ILE A 212 6.40 -14.42 3.48
C ILE A 212 6.98 -13.28 2.65
N THR A 213 6.13 -12.40 2.17
CA THR A 213 6.55 -11.19 1.47
C THR A 213 6.11 -9.94 2.23
N THR A 214 6.83 -8.85 2.03
CA THR A 214 6.35 -7.52 2.39
C THR A 214 6.82 -6.50 1.36
N VAL A 215 6.30 -5.29 1.44
CA VAL A 215 6.31 -4.33 0.33
C VAL A 215 7.58 -3.48 0.22
N SER A 216 8.65 -3.82 0.96
CA SER A 216 10.01 -3.28 0.74
C SER A 216 11.09 -4.08 1.51
N PRO A 217 12.35 -4.13 1.01
CA PRO A 217 13.47 -4.76 1.71
C PRO A 217 13.76 -4.20 3.10
N THR A 218 13.77 -2.87 3.25
CA THR A 218 14.01 -2.23 4.54
C THR A 218 12.88 -2.58 5.50
N TYR A 219 11.61 -2.50 5.08
CA TYR A 219 10.50 -2.85 5.97
C TYR A 219 10.52 -4.33 6.39
N ALA A 220 10.96 -5.25 5.50
CA ALA A 220 11.20 -6.65 5.87
C ALA A 220 12.24 -6.79 7.00
N ALA A 221 13.28 -5.96 7.01
CA ALA A 221 14.24 -5.91 8.11
C ALA A 221 13.65 -5.21 9.35
N GLU A 222 12.81 -4.19 9.17
CA GLU A 222 12.21 -3.44 10.27
C GLU A 222 11.25 -4.30 11.10
N ILE A 223 10.30 -5.01 10.47
CA ILE A 223 9.26 -5.82 11.15
C ILE A 223 9.83 -7.01 11.94
N ARG A 224 11.12 -7.28 11.82
CA ARG A 224 11.87 -8.24 12.63
C ARG A 224 12.33 -7.67 13.98
N ARG A 225 12.14 -6.38 14.21
CA ARG A 225 12.52 -5.68 15.45
C ARG A 225 11.26 -5.37 16.25
N GLY A 226 11.34 -5.45 17.57
CA GLY A 226 10.18 -5.24 18.46
C GLY A 226 9.49 -3.88 18.30
N GLU A 227 10.21 -2.86 17.85
CA GLU A 227 9.67 -1.53 17.56
C GLU A 227 8.65 -1.53 16.40
N PHE A 228 8.80 -2.42 15.42
CA PHE A 228 7.98 -2.44 14.20
C PHE A 228 7.19 -3.74 13.99
N GLY A 229 7.59 -4.84 14.65
CA GLY A 229 6.99 -6.16 14.46
C GLY A 229 5.61 -6.31 15.07
N MET A 230 5.18 -5.36 15.91
CA MET A 230 3.85 -5.33 16.53
C MET A 230 3.50 -6.66 17.24
N GLY A 231 4.48 -7.31 17.85
CA GLY A 231 4.34 -8.58 18.57
C GLY A 231 4.43 -9.83 17.69
N LEU A 232 4.70 -9.69 16.39
CA LEU A 232 4.94 -10.79 15.44
C LEU A 232 6.43 -10.96 15.08
N GLU A 233 7.31 -10.05 15.54
CA GLU A 233 8.75 -10.09 15.24
C GLU A 233 9.40 -11.43 15.63
N GLY A 234 8.93 -12.08 16.70
CA GLY A 234 9.43 -13.40 17.11
C GLY A 234 9.16 -14.47 16.04
N LEU A 235 7.92 -14.56 15.58
CA LEU A 235 7.52 -15.47 14.50
C LEU A 235 8.25 -15.15 13.19
N ILE A 236 8.31 -13.87 12.83
CA ILE A 236 8.96 -13.43 11.59
C ILE A 236 10.46 -13.76 11.64
N ASN A 237 11.13 -13.62 12.79
CA ASN A 237 12.53 -13.99 12.94
C ASN A 237 12.78 -15.49 12.81
N VAL A 238 11.89 -16.34 13.34
CA VAL A 238 11.98 -17.80 13.17
C VAL A 238 11.85 -18.20 11.70
N ARG A 239 11.14 -17.41 10.89
CA ARG A 239 10.92 -17.64 9.45
C ARG A 239 11.66 -16.64 8.56
N ALA A 240 12.74 -16.05 9.05
CA ALA A 240 13.46 -15.00 8.33
C ALA A 240 14.08 -15.51 7.01
N ASP A 241 14.35 -16.81 6.90
CA ASP A 241 14.82 -17.48 5.67
C ASP A 241 13.75 -17.52 4.56
N ARG A 242 12.49 -17.27 4.92
CA ARG A 242 11.32 -17.24 4.02
C ARG A 242 10.77 -15.84 3.80
N LEU A 243 11.33 -14.83 4.46
CA LEU A 243 10.89 -13.44 4.37
C LEU A 243 11.61 -12.70 3.24
N THR A 244 10.85 -12.11 2.31
CA THR A 244 11.38 -11.28 1.23
C THR A 244 10.67 -9.93 1.15
N GLY A 245 11.43 -8.84 1.06
CA GLY A 245 10.90 -7.52 0.77
C GLY A 245 10.93 -7.21 -0.73
N ILE A 246 9.78 -6.87 -1.33
CA ILE A 246 9.66 -6.51 -2.74
C ILE A 246 8.96 -5.16 -2.83
N VAL A 247 9.67 -4.14 -3.32
CA VAL A 247 9.16 -2.77 -3.46
C VAL A 247 7.95 -2.75 -4.42
N ASN A 248 6.93 -1.95 -4.10
CA ASN A 248 5.80 -1.73 -4.99
C ASN A 248 6.18 -0.90 -6.21
N GLY A 249 5.45 -1.08 -7.31
CA GLY A 249 5.52 -0.20 -8.47
C GLY A 249 4.41 0.85 -8.48
N ILE A 250 4.48 1.75 -9.47
CA ILE A 250 3.39 2.65 -9.87
C ILE A 250 3.00 2.38 -11.32
N ASP A 251 1.78 2.74 -11.70
CA ASP A 251 1.30 2.62 -13.08
C ASP A 251 1.71 3.85 -13.91
N PRO A 252 2.64 3.73 -14.88
CA PRO A 252 3.07 4.83 -15.73
C PRO A 252 2.01 5.27 -16.76
N ALA A 253 0.91 4.53 -16.93
CA ALA A 253 -0.23 4.99 -17.73
C ALA A 253 -1.06 6.05 -16.97
N VAL A 254 -1.11 5.94 -15.64
CA VAL A 254 -1.82 6.89 -14.77
C VAL A 254 -0.89 8.02 -14.34
N TRP A 255 0.31 7.69 -13.86
CA TRP A 255 1.26 8.62 -13.25
C TRP A 255 2.39 8.98 -14.21
N ASN A 256 2.09 9.84 -15.19
CA ASN A 256 3.06 10.27 -16.19
C ASN A 256 2.85 11.72 -16.63
N PRO A 257 3.76 12.65 -16.25
CA PRO A 257 3.60 14.06 -16.57
C PRO A 257 3.64 14.38 -18.07
N ALA A 258 4.04 13.44 -18.94
CA ALA A 258 4.04 13.63 -20.38
C ALA A 258 2.63 13.44 -21.00
N THR A 259 1.79 12.63 -20.38
CA THR A 259 0.47 12.21 -20.91
C THR A 259 -0.70 12.52 -19.97
N ASP A 260 -0.41 12.94 -18.74
CA ASP A 260 -1.40 13.28 -17.74
C ASP A 260 -2.24 14.49 -18.17
N ALA A 261 -3.49 14.21 -18.56
CA ALA A 261 -4.44 15.19 -19.06
C ALA A 261 -5.01 16.12 -17.97
N THR A 262 -4.78 15.82 -16.69
CA THR A 262 -5.21 16.67 -15.58
C THR A 262 -4.30 17.89 -15.40
N LEU A 263 -3.10 17.86 -16.01
CA LEU A 263 -2.10 18.90 -15.83
C LEU A 263 -2.32 20.10 -16.76
N PRO A 264 -2.19 21.34 -16.26
CA PRO A 264 -2.16 22.54 -17.10
C PRO A 264 -1.06 22.52 -18.18
N SER A 265 0.08 21.88 -17.89
CA SER A 265 1.17 21.71 -18.86
C SER A 265 1.88 20.37 -18.68
N SER A 266 1.89 19.57 -19.75
CA SER A 266 2.64 18.32 -19.81
C SER A 266 4.13 18.55 -20.04
N TYR A 267 4.95 17.67 -19.47
CA TYR A 267 6.40 17.78 -19.49
C TYR A 267 7.10 16.43 -19.36
N THR A 268 8.41 16.44 -19.59
CA THR A 268 9.30 15.29 -19.46
C THR A 268 10.55 15.72 -18.68
N ALA A 269 11.41 14.76 -18.32
CA ALA A 269 12.73 15.07 -17.74
C ALA A 269 13.59 16.00 -18.62
N ARG A 270 13.31 16.11 -19.93
CA ARG A 270 14.00 17.01 -20.86
C ARG A 270 13.38 18.41 -20.94
N THR A 271 12.14 18.56 -20.49
CA THR A 271 11.33 19.79 -20.62
C THR A 271 10.85 20.31 -19.26
N LEU A 272 11.64 20.11 -18.19
CA LEU A 272 11.34 20.50 -16.80
C LEU A 272 10.91 21.97 -16.64
N THR A 273 11.36 22.87 -17.49
CA THR A 273 10.96 24.28 -17.46
C THR A 273 9.44 24.48 -17.59
N ARG A 274 8.72 23.54 -18.24
CA ARG A 274 7.26 23.54 -18.37
C ARG A 274 6.53 23.31 -17.04
N ARG A 275 7.18 22.71 -16.04
CA ARG A 275 6.63 22.58 -14.67
C ARG A 275 6.21 23.91 -14.05
N ARG A 276 6.81 25.02 -14.52
CA ARG A 276 6.47 26.37 -14.03
C ARG A 276 4.99 26.71 -14.21
N ALA A 277 4.34 26.24 -15.29
CA ALA A 277 2.90 26.46 -15.47
C ALA A 277 2.08 25.74 -14.40
N ASN A 278 2.46 24.49 -14.07
CA ASN A 278 1.83 23.71 -13.00
C ASN A 278 2.09 24.36 -11.63
N LYS A 279 3.30 24.86 -11.38
CA LYS A 279 3.63 25.63 -10.15
C LYS A 279 2.71 26.85 -9.99
N ARG A 280 2.47 27.63 -11.05
CA ARG A 280 1.54 28.78 -11.01
C ARG A 280 0.09 28.35 -10.79
N ALA A 281 -0.32 27.19 -11.30
CA ALA A 281 -1.65 26.66 -11.02
C ALA A 281 -1.81 26.23 -9.56
N VAL A 282 -0.79 25.63 -8.94
CA VAL A 282 -0.78 25.33 -7.49
C VAL A 282 -0.90 26.61 -6.68
N GLU A 283 -0.13 27.65 -7.01
CA GLU A 283 -0.20 28.96 -6.32
C GLU A 283 -1.61 29.52 -6.35
N THR A 284 -2.25 29.58 -7.52
CA THR A 284 -3.63 30.05 -7.66
C THR A 284 -4.61 29.18 -6.86
N LEU A 285 -4.47 27.85 -6.95
CA LEU A 285 -5.41 26.92 -6.32
C LEU A 285 -5.40 27.00 -4.79
N TYR A 286 -4.23 27.27 -4.21
CA TYR A 286 -3.98 27.31 -2.77
C TYR A 286 -3.87 28.72 -2.20
N GLY A 287 -4.04 29.76 -3.03
CA GLY A 287 -3.93 31.16 -2.59
C GLY A 287 -2.51 31.55 -2.16
N LEU A 288 -1.48 30.90 -2.71
CA LEU A 288 -0.09 31.15 -2.32
C LEU A 288 0.49 32.33 -3.10
N ASP A 289 1.30 33.14 -2.40
CA ASP A 289 2.04 34.25 -2.99
C ASP A 289 2.92 33.79 -4.14
N ARG A 290 2.95 34.60 -5.21
CA ARG A 290 3.77 34.32 -6.39
C ARG A 290 5.20 34.80 -6.16
N ASP A 291 6.05 33.95 -5.59
CA ASP A 291 7.47 34.24 -5.39
C ASP A 291 8.42 33.11 -5.84
N ASP A 292 9.71 33.33 -5.58
CA ASP A 292 10.83 32.44 -5.93
C ASP A 292 11.12 31.36 -4.87
N GLY A 293 10.40 31.36 -3.73
CA GLY A 293 10.57 30.33 -2.70
C GLY A 293 10.11 28.94 -3.20
N PRO A 294 10.60 27.84 -2.59
CA PRO A 294 10.10 26.51 -2.91
C PRO A 294 8.66 26.31 -2.40
N ILE A 295 7.84 25.64 -3.19
CA ILE A 295 6.54 25.09 -2.73
C ILE A 295 6.79 23.65 -2.27
N PHE A 296 6.55 23.41 -0.99
CA PHE A 296 6.41 22.10 -0.42
C PHE A 296 4.96 21.64 -0.54
N THR A 297 4.76 20.33 -0.71
CA THR A 297 3.43 19.74 -0.68
C THR A 297 3.36 18.55 0.25
N VAL A 298 2.15 18.29 0.75
CA VAL A 298 1.78 17.07 1.47
C VAL A 298 0.53 16.51 0.84
N ILE A 299 0.57 15.23 0.50
CA ILE A 299 -0.57 14.45 0.03
C ILE A 299 -0.64 13.20 0.91
N SER A 300 -1.43 13.25 1.98
CA SER A 300 -1.39 12.21 3.01
C SER A 300 -2.67 12.14 3.84
N ARG A 301 -2.92 10.97 4.43
CA ARG A 301 -3.74 10.90 5.65
C ARG A 301 -3.08 11.72 6.75
N LEU A 302 -3.87 12.48 7.50
CA LEU A 302 -3.39 13.33 8.58
C LEU A 302 -3.39 12.56 9.89
N THR A 303 -2.31 11.82 10.15
CA THR A 303 -2.19 10.96 11.33
C THR A 303 -0.79 11.06 11.94
N TRP A 304 -0.67 10.65 13.21
CA TRP A 304 0.61 10.50 13.90
C TRP A 304 1.55 9.53 13.16
N GLN A 305 1.01 8.46 12.57
CA GLN A 305 1.77 7.53 11.72
C GLN A 305 2.53 8.23 10.60
N LYS A 306 1.94 9.28 10.02
CA LYS A 306 2.50 10.06 8.91
C LYS A 306 3.39 11.23 9.36
N GLY A 307 3.66 11.36 10.67
CA GLY A 307 4.51 12.42 11.23
C GLY A 307 3.93 13.82 11.13
N MET A 308 2.62 13.93 10.99
CA MET A 308 1.95 15.19 10.70
C MET A 308 1.98 16.16 11.89
N ASP A 309 2.01 15.64 13.12
CA ASP A 309 2.25 16.41 14.34
C ASP A 309 3.64 17.08 14.35
N VAL A 310 4.67 16.39 13.84
CA VAL A 310 6.02 16.96 13.72
C VAL A 310 6.05 18.02 12.63
N LEU A 311 5.40 17.77 11.49
CA LEU A 311 5.30 18.78 10.44
C LEU A 311 4.59 20.05 10.92
N VAL A 312 3.49 19.92 11.66
CA VAL A 312 2.77 21.07 12.24
C VAL A 312 3.70 21.94 13.08
N ALA A 313 4.57 21.34 13.90
CA ALA A 313 5.52 22.06 14.73
C ALA A 313 6.56 22.86 13.91
N GLU A 314 6.85 22.41 12.69
CA GLU A 314 7.89 22.97 11.80
C GLU A 314 7.36 23.96 10.75
N ILE A 315 6.04 24.22 10.70
CA ILE A 315 5.46 25.13 9.69
C ILE A 315 6.05 26.53 9.81
N ASP A 316 6.21 27.05 11.02
CA ASP A 316 6.71 28.41 11.23
C ASP A 316 8.17 28.55 10.76
N GLU A 317 8.98 27.50 10.99
CA GLU A 317 10.34 27.46 10.46
C GLU A 317 10.36 27.36 8.93
N LEU A 318 9.50 26.52 8.34
CA LEU A 318 9.36 26.41 6.88
C LEU A 318 9.06 27.77 6.25
N VAL A 319 8.13 28.53 6.83
CA VAL A 319 7.78 29.89 6.38
C VAL A 319 8.93 30.86 6.59
N ALA A 320 9.60 30.82 7.74
CA ALA A 320 10.74 31.68 8.05
C ALA A 320 11.93 31.47 7.09
N LEU A 321 12.11 30.26 6.57
CA LEU A 321 13.09 29.94 5.52
C LEU A 321 12.66 30.41 4.12
N GLY A 322 11.44 30.95 3.97
CA GLY A 322 10.88 31.43 2.70
C GLY A 322 10.11 30.34 1.93
N GLY A 323 9.70 29.26 2.59
CA GLY A 323 8.92 28.19 1.99
C GLY A 323 7.44 28.50 1.95
N ARG A 324 6.74 27.75 1.10
CA ARG A 324 5.28 27.71 1.02
C ARG A 324 4.81 26.27 1.12
N LEU A 325 3.63 26.03 1.68
CA LEU A 325 3.06 24.69 1.83
C LEU A 325 1.69 24.62 1.15
N ALA A 326 1.50 23.62 0.29
CA ALA A 326 0.21 23.23 -0.26
C ALA A 326 -0.16 21.82 0.23
N LEU A 327 -1.13 21.72 1.13
CA LEU A 327 -1.53 20.47 1.78
C LEU A 327 -2.86 19.95 1.24
N LEU A 328 -2.90 18.68 0.88
CA LEU A 328 -4.11 17.91 0.59
C LEU A 328 -4.14 16.68 1.53
N GLY A 329 -5.18 16.56 2.34
CA GLY A 329 -5.30 15.41 3.23
C GLY A 329 -6.48 15.48 4.19
N SER A 330 -6.81 14.36 4.80
CA SER A 330 -7.79 14.27 5.90
C SER A 330 -7.37 13.21 6.90
N GLY A 331 -7.90 13.28 8.13
CA GLY A 331 -7.60 12.32 9.17
C GLY A 331 -8.02 12.78 10.56
N ASP A 332 -7.07 12.81 11.48
CA ASP A 332 -7.32 13.22 12.86
C ASP A 332 -7.77 14.68 12.94
N ALA A 333 -8.88 14.93 13.62
CA ALA A 333 -9.49 16.25 13.68
C ALA A 333 -8.61 17.30 14.41
N ALA A 334 -7.75 16.88 15.34
CA ALA A 334 -6.81 17.80 15.99
C ALA A 334 -5.68 18.22 15.04
N LEU A 335 -5.15 17.28 14.26
CA LEU A 335 -4.18 17.58 13.20
C LEU A 335 -4.77 18.48 12.11
N GLU A 336 -5.99 18.21 11.64
CA GLU A 336 -6.70 19.06 10.68
C GLU A 336 -6.83 20.49 11.19
N ARG A 337 -7.31 20.67 12.43
CA ARG A 337 -7.41 22.00 13.06
C ARG A 337 -6.06 22.70 13.18
N ALA A 338 -4.99 21.96 13.50
CA ALA A 338 -3.67 22.55 13.65
C ALA A 338 -3.10 23.07 12.31
N PHE A 339 -3.30 22.33 11.21
CA PHE A 339 -2.92 22.81 9.88
C PHE A 339 -3.77 24.00 9.43
N LEU A 340 -5.08 23.99 9.69
CA LEU A 340 -5.96 25.13 9.37
C LEU A 340 -5.55 26.38 10.17
N ALA A 341 -5.25 26.24 11.46
CA ALA A 341 -4.74 27.34 12.28
C ALA A 341 -3.38 27.85 11.77
N ALA A 342 -2.52 26.97 11.23
CA ALA A 342 -1.28 27.40 10.60
C ALA A 342 -1.51 28.17 9.28
N ALA A 343 -2.51 27.78 8.49
CA ALA A 343 -2.95 28.53 7.31
C ALA A 343 -3.48 29.93 7.67
N GLU A 344 -4.27 30.05 8.74
CA GLU A 344 -4.76 31.35 9.23
C GLU A 344 -3.63 32.27 9.70
N ARG A 345 -2.58 31.71 10.32
CA ARG A 345 -1.40 32.48 10.76
C ARG A 345 -0.51 32.92 9.60
N HIS A 346 -0.54 32.18 8.48
CA HIS A 346 0.33 32.39 7.32
C HIS A 346 -0.46 32.33 5.98
N PRO A 347 -1.45 33.22 5.78
CA PRO A 347 -2.49 33.07 4.75
C PRO A 347 -1.98 33.02 3.30
N ASP A 348 -0.86 33.68 3.01
CA ASP A 348 -0.28 33.72 1.66
C ASP A 348 0.88 32.71 1.47
N ARG A 349 1.17 31.91 2.51
CA ARG A 349 2.28 30.94 2.53
C ARG A 349 1.81 29.50 2.71
N ILE A 350 0.70 29.29 3.39
CA ILE A 350 0.21 27.96 3.76
C ILE A 350 -1.23 27.82 3.28
N GLY A 351 -1.46 26.90 2.35
CA GLY A 351 -2.78 26.54 1.87
C GLY A 351 -3.11 25.10 2.24
N VAL A 352 -4.33 24.89 2.74
CA VAL A 352 -4.80 23.59 3.25
C VAL A 352 -6.13 23.23 2.61
N ARG A 353 -6.23 22.00 2.10
CA ARG A 353 -7.47 21.38 1.61
C ARG A 353 -7.73 20.08 2.35
N ILE A 354 -8.83 20.05 3.08
CA ILE A 354 -9.26 18.84 3.81
C ILE A 354 -10.04 17.93 2.89
N GLY A 355 -9.64 16.66 2.85
CA GLY A 355 -10.26 15.61 2.05
C GLY A 355 -9.29 14.98 1.04
N TYR A 356 -9.86 14.28 0.07
CA TYR A 356 -9.13 13.68 -1.03
C TYR A 356 -9.68 14.16 -2.37
N ASP A 357 -8.77 14.53 -3.28
CA ASP A 357 -9.07 14.99 -4.63
C ASP A 357 -7.94 14.52 -5.55
N GLU A 358 -8.23 13.54 -6.40
CA GLU A 358 -7.24 12.90 -7.27
C GLU A 358 -6.66 13.88 -8.31
N PRO A 359 -7.45 14.64 -9.10
CA PRO A 359 -6.88 15.69 -9.95
C PRO A 359 -5.96 16.69 -9.24
N VAL A 360 -6.31 17.08 -8.00
CA VAL A 360 -5.45 17.98 -7.21
C VAL A 360 -4.16 17.28 -6.78
N SER A 361 -4.21 16.00 -6.44
CA SER A 361 -3.02 15.21 -6.08
C SER A 361 -2.00 15.19 -7.23
N HIS A 362 -2.47 14.96 -8.46
CA HIS A 362 -1.66 15.02 -9.69
C HIS A 362 -1.05 16.41 -9.90
N LEU A 363 -1.86 17.46 -9.77
CA LEU A 363 -1.39 18.84 -9.93
C LEU A 363 -0.30 19.20 -8.90
N LEU A 364 -0.47 18.80 -7.64
CA LEU A 364 0.52 19.03 -6.58
C LEU A 364 1.85 18.36 -6.90
N GLN A 365 1.84 17.09 -7.33
CA GLN A 365 3.07 16.40 -7.77
C GLN A 365 3.71 17.10 -8.99
N ALA A 366 2.90 17.62 -9.91
CA ALA A 366 3.41 18.31 -11.10
C ALA A 366 3.95 19.71 -10.85
N GLY A 367 3.39 20.42 -9.86
CA GLY A 367 3.60 21.85 -9.63
C GLY A 367 4.46 22.20 -8.42
N ALA A 368 4.43 21.39 -7.36
CA ALA A 368 5.27 21.62 -6.19
C ALA A 368 6.75 21.34 -6.48
N ASP A 369 7.64 21.93 -5.69
CA ASP A 369 9.08 21.69 -5.81
C ASP A 369 9.49 20.45 -5.03
N ALA A 370 8.97 20.28 -3.82
CA ALA A 370 9.28 19.16 -2.93
C ALA A 370 8.03 18.58 -2.27
N ILE A 371 8.03 17.29 -1.98
CA ILE A 371 6.95 16.60 -1.26
C ILE A 371 7.46 16.07 0.08
N LEU A 372 6.77 16.44 1.17
CA LEU A 372 7.14 16.08 2.54
C LEU A 372 6.45 14.79 2.95
N ILE A 373 7.24 13.80 3.39
CA ILE A 373 6.75 12.49 3.84
C ILE A 373 7.47 12.08 5.14
N PRO A 374 7.18 12.75 6.27
CA PRO A 374 7.86 12.53 7.55
C PRO A 374 7.28 11.31 8.30
N SER A 375 7.01 10.20 7.62
CA SER A 375 6.34 9.03 8.21
C SER A 375 7.17 8.35 9.31
N ARG A 376 6.53 7.99 10.43
CA ARG A 376 7.15 7.19 11.51
C ARG A 376 7.37 5.74 11.12
N PHE A 377 6.47 5.22 10.30
CA PHE A 377 6.62 3.93 9.65
C PHE A 377 5.93 4.00 8.29
N GLU A 378 6.54 3.39 7.28
CA GLU A 378 6.02 3.39 5.92
C GLU A 378 6.39 2.09 5.20
N PRO A 379 5.51 1.07 5.18
CA PRO A 379 5.85 -0.25 4.64
C PRO A 379 6.47 -0.18 3.23
N CYS A 380 5.85 0.63 2.36
CA CYS A 380 6.42 1.01 1.07
C CYS A 380 6.35 2.54 0.87
N GLY A 381 5.13 3.08 0.91
CA GLY A 381 4.84 4.44 0.46
C GLY A 381 4.73 4.49 -1.07
N LEU A 382 3.68 5.12 -1.59
CA LEU A 382 3.51 5.38 -3.03
C LEU A 382 3.77 6.86 -3.37
N THR A 383 3.53 7.74 -2.41
CA THR A 383 3.62 9.19 -2.57
C THR A 383 4.99 9.67 -3.04
N GLN A 384 6.07 9.05 -2.56
CA GLN A 384 7.44 9.34 -3.00
C GLN A 384 7.69 8.85 -4.43
N LEU A 385 7.11 7.71 -4.83
CA LEU A 385 7.25 7.20 -6.20
C LEU A 385 6.57 8.14 -7.21
N TYR A 386 5.38 8.64 -6.87
CA TYR A 386 4.71 9.68 -7.65
C TYR A 386 5.53 10.98 -7.71
N GLY A 387 6.10 11.41 -6.57
CA GLY A 387 7.00 12.57 -6.54
C GLY A 387 8.20 12.40 -7.47
N LEU A 388 8.84 11.23 -7.43
CA LEU A 388 9.97 10.89 -8.30
C LEU A 388 9.56 10.95 -9.78
N ALA A 389 8.45 10.29 -10.15
CA ALA A 389 7.93 10.28 -11.52
C ALA A 389 7.61 11.68 -12.07
N TYR A 390 7.19 12.60 -11.20
CA TYR A 390 6.82 13.98 -11.57
C TYR A 390 7.97 14.99 -11.36
N GLY A 391 9.11 14.57 -10.82
CA GLY A 391 10.21 15.48 -10.48
C GLY A 391 9.87 16.46 -9.35
N CYS A 392 8.92 16.09 -8.48
CA CYS A 392 8.70 16.72 -7.18
C CYS A 392 9.60 16.01 -6.17
N ILE A 393 10.61 16.72 -5.67
CA ILE A 393 11.70 16.09 -4.94
C ILE A 393 11.19 15.56 -3.58
N PRO A 394 11.26 14.25 -3.32
CA PRO A 394 10.81 13.70 -2.04
C PRO A 394 11.77 14.08 -0.92
N VAL A 395 11.20 14.60 0.17
CA VAL A 395 11.86 14.82 1.46
C VAL A 395 11.22 13.86 2.43
N VAL A 396 11.93 12.76 2.72
CA VAL A 396 11.36 11.59 3.38
C VAL A 396 12.08 11.28 4.67
N ALA A 397 11.32 10.72 5.61
CA ALA A 397 11.91 9.98 6.71
C ALA A 397 12.59 8.71 6.19
N ARG A 398 13.75 8.35 6.76
CA ARG A 398 14.43 7.09 6.45
C ARG A 398 13.79 5.93 7.23
N THR A 399 12.66 5.45 6.75
CA THR A 399 11.96 4.25 7.26
C THR A 399 11.31 3.48 6.12
N GLY A 400 11.23 2.16 6.27
CA GLY A 400 10.59 1.23 5.33
C GLY A 400 10.92 1.53 3.88
N GLY A 401 9.90 1.53 3.00
CA GLY A 401 10.14 1.71 1.58
C GLY A 401 10.60 3.11 1.16
N LEU A 402 10.45 4.11 2.03
CA LEU A 402 11.03 5.44 1.78
C LEU A 402 12.56 5.39 1.79
N ALA A 403 13.13 4.53 2.65
CA ALA A 403 14.56 4.30 2.71
C ALA A 403 15.08 3.63 1.43
N ASP A 404 14.29 2.72 0.85
CA ASP A 404 14.66 1.91 -0.32
C ASP A 404 14.51 2.64 -1.67
N THR A 405 13.64 3.65 -1.72
CA THR A 405 13.21 4.26 -3.00
C THR A 405 13.79 5.66 -3.26
N VAL A 406 14.42 6.27 -2.25
CA VAL A 406 15.03 7.60 -2.36
C VAL A 406 16.54 7.52 -2.15
N ILE A 407 17.31 8.01 -3.12
CA ILE A 407 18.76 8.17 -2.99
C ILE A 407 19.01 9.55 -2.38
N ASP A 408 19.42 9.56 -1.11
CA ASP A 408 19.69 10.79 -0.36
C ASP A 408 20.75 11.67 -1.06
N ALA A 409 20.46 12.96 -1.13
CA ALA A 409 21.35 14.02 -1.60
C ALA A 409 22.46 14.33 -0.59
N ASN A 410 23.27 13.33 -0.26
CA ASN A 410 24.52 13.50 0.47
C ASN A 410 25.66 13.90 -0.48
N GLU A 411 26.82 14.28 0.07
CA GLU A 411 27.97 14.75 -0.72
C GLU A 411 28.41 13.76 -1.80
N ALA A 412 28.44 12.46 -1.50
CA ALA A 412 28.87 11.42 -2.45
C ALA A 412 27.86 11.24 -3.60
N ALA A 413 26.57 11.16 -3.28
CA ALA A 413 25.51 10.99 -4.28
C ALA A 413 25.34 12.22 -5.17
N ILE A 414 25.53 13.41 -4.61
CA ILE A 414 25.58 14.67 -5.37
C ILE A 414 26.79 14.67 -6.31
N ALA A 415 27.99 14.31 -5.82
CA ALA A 415 29.20 14.27 -6.64
C ALA A 415 29.11 13.24 -7.77
N ALA A 416 28.51 12.07 -7.52
CA ALA A 416 28.26 11.04 -8.52
C ALA A 416 27.09 11.36 -9.46
N GLY A 417 26.27 12.37 -9.14
CA GLY A 417 25.11 12.77 -9.93
C GLY A 417 23.99 11.73 -9.92
N VAL A 418 23.79 11.02 -8.81
CA VAL A 418 22.79 9.93 -8.67
C VAL A 418 21.70 10.21 -7.65
N ALA A 419 21.81 11.29 -6.87
CA ALA A 419 20.80 11.66 -5.87
C ALA A 419 19.42 11.92 -6.50
N THR A 420 18.36 11.52 -5.78
CA THR A 420 16.96 11.67 -6.23
C THR A 420 16.07 12.38 -5.21
N GLY A 421 16.50 12.51 -3.94
CA GLY A 421 15.73 13.20 -2.90
C GLY A 421 16.54 13.51 -1.66
N ILE A 422 15.85 13.89 -0.59
CA ILE A 422 16.44 14.16 0.72
C ILE A 422 15.87 13.15 1.71
N GLN A 423 16.75 12.47 2.45
CA GLN A 423 16.36 11.62 3.57
C GLN A 423 16.75 12.28 4.90
N HIS A 424 15.94 12.06 5.93
CA HIS A 424 16.26 12.40 7.31
C HIS A 424 16.02 11.23 8.26
N ASP A 425 16.86 11.12 9.29
CA ASP A 425 16.78 10.07 10.30
C ASP A 425 15.94 10.56 11.48
N GLY A 426 14.92 9.79 11.85
CA GLY A 426 14.01 10.12 12.96
C GLY A 426 12.89 11.10 12.59
N ILE A 427 11.81 11.05 13.39
CA ILE A 427 10.62 11.90 13.25
C ILE A 427 10.54 12.82 14.44
N THR A 428 11.38 13.84 14.39
CA THR A 428 11.51 14.91 15.40
C THR A 428 11.51 16.26 14.70
N PRO A 429 11.07 17.33 15.39
CA PRO A 429 11.16 18.71 14.89
C PRO A 429 12.57 19.04 14.36
N GLU A 430 13.61 18.67 15.11
CA GLU A 430 15.01 18.96 14.77
C GLU A 430 15.48 18.23 13.50
N ALA A 431 15.08 16.96 13.32
CA ALA A 431 15.43 16.20 12.14
C ALA A 431 14.75 16.74 10.88
N LEU A 432 13.46 17.11 10.99
CA LEU A 432 12.72 17.69 9.88
C LEU A 432 13.22 19.11 9.54
N SER A 433 13.48 19.95 10.55
CA SER A 433 14.14 21.25 10.42
C SER A 433 15.45 21.15 9.62
N HIS A 434 16.31 20.19 9.98
CA HIS A 434 17.55 19.94 9.26
C HIS A 434 17.32 19.54 7.79
N ALA A 435 16.34 18.66 7.53
CA ALA A 435 15.97 18.23 6.19
C ALA A 435 15.44 19.39 5.33
N LEU A 436 14.60 20.26 5.92
CA LEU A 436 14.09 21.47 5.28
C LEU A 436 15.27 22.37 4.87
N ARG A 437 16.17 22.70 5.81
CA ARG A 437 17.36 23.54 5.52
C ARG A 437 18.23 22.97 4.40
N ARG A 438 18.46 21.65 4.38
CA ARG A 438 19.16 20.97 3.27
C ARG A 438 18.42 21.15 1.95
N THR A 439 17.09 21.00 1.97
CA THR A 439 16.25 21.17 0.79
C THR A 439 16.33 22.61 0.24
N PHE A 440 16.23 23.63 1.10
CA PHE A 440 16.40 25.03 0.70
C PHE A 440 17.79 25.29 0.11
N ALA A 441 18.85 24.77 0.74
CA ALA A 441 20.22 24.93 0.25
C ALA A 441 20.43 24.30 -1.15
N LEU A 442 19.80 23.15 -1.41
CA LEU A 442 19.80 22.51 -2.73
C LEU A 442 18.94 23.27 -3.74
N TYR A 443 17.78 23.77 -3.33
CA TYR A 443 16.88 24.55 -4.18
C TYR A 443 17.55 25.84 -4.68
N ALA A 444 18.35 26.49 -3.83
CA ALA A 444 19.15 27.67 -4.17
C ALA A 444 20.27 27.40 -5.21
N ARG A 445 20.45 26.13 -5.64
CA ARG A 445 21.42 25.69 -6.65
C ARG A 445 20.68 25.08 -7.84
N PRO A 446 20.21 25.88 -8.82
CA PRO A 446 19.31 25.42 -9.88
C PRO A 446 19.86 24.28 -10.73
N ASP A 447 21.18 24.26 -10.94
CA ASP A 447 21.93 23.20 -11.62
C ASP A 447 21.82 21.86 -10.89
N ARG A 448 22.02 21.88 -9.57
CA ARG A 448 21.89 20.68 -8.70
C ARG A 448 20.44 20.26 -8.56
N TRP A 449 19.52 21.20 -8.38
CA TRP A 449 18.09 20.90 -8.27
C TRP A 449 17.55 20.22 -9.54
N ALA A 450 17.87 20.78 -10.72
CA ALA A 450 17.47 20.19 -12.00
C ALA A 450 18.14 18.82 -12.25
N MET A 451 19.31 18.56 -11.68
CA MET A 451 19.91 17.22 -11.68
C MET A 451 19.08 16.24 -10.85
N LEU A 452 18.72 16.59 -9.60
CA LEU A 452 17.86 15.76 -8.75
C LEU A 452 16.54 15.43 -9.46
N GLN A 453 15.87 16.42 -10.05
CA GLN A 453 14.60 16.22 -10.76
C GLN A 453 14.75 15.27 -11.95
N ARG A 454 15.83 15.40 -12.74
CA ARG A 454 16.08 14.51 -13.88
C ARG A 454 16.38 13.09 -13.45
N ASN A 455 17.13 12.91 -12.37
CA ASN A 455 17.42 11.59 -11.82
C ASN A 455 16.16 10.93 -11.28
N ALA A 456 15.37 11.69 -10.51
CA ALA A 456 14.08 11.26 -9.98
C ALA A 456 13.15 10.76 -11.10
N MET A 457 12.96 11.55 -12.16
CA MET A 457 12.09 11.20 -13.29
C MET A 457 12.64 10.08 -14.19
N ARG A 458 13.90 9.68 -14.03
CA ARG A 458 14.52 8.56 -14.76
C ARG A 458 14.52 7.26 -13.97
N ALA A 459 14.27 7.33 -12.66
CA ALA A 459 14.19 6.15 -11.84
C ALA A 459 12.98 5.32 -12.27
N ASP A 460 13.22 4.04 -12.57
CA ASP A 460 12.16 3.13 -12.96
C ASP A 460 11.57 2.47 -11.72
N PHE A 461 10.39 2.94 -11.34
CA PHE A 461 9.56 2.32 -10.31
C PHE A 461 8.24 1.84 -10.92
N SER A 462 8.25 1.46 -12.20
CA SER A 462 7.15 0.72 -12.80
C SER A 462 7.03 -0.67 -12.16
N TRP A 463 5.89 -1.32 -12.38
CA TRP A 463 5.64 -2.65 -11.86
C TRP A 463 6.49 -3.76 -12.50
N ASP A 464 7.23 -3.50 -13.58
CA ASP A 464 7.95 -4.52 -14.35
C ASP A 464 9.02 -5.25 -13.49
N GLU A 465 9.92 -4.50 -12.86
CA GLU A 465 10.96 -5.09 -11.99
C GLU A 465 10.36 -5.79 -10.76
N SER A 466 9.29 -5.22 -10.17
CA SER A 466 8.58 -5.86 -9.07
C SER A 466 7.92 -7.17 -9.51
N GLY A 467 7.26 -7.17 -10.68
CA GLY A 467 6.68 -8.35 -11.31
C GLY A 467 7.71 -9.45 -11.54
N ARG A 468 8.89 -9.10 -12.08
CA ARG A 468 9.99 -10.04 -12.27
C ARG A 468 10.44 -10.70 -10.96
N ARG A 469 10.54 -9.92 -9.86
CA ARG A 469 10.92 -10.44 -8.54
C ARG A 469 9.87 -11.39 -7.97
N TYR A 470 8.59 -11.05 -8.07
CA TYR A 470 7.50 -11.94 -7.66
C TYR A 470 7.49 -13.22 -8.50
N ALA A 471 7.60 -13.14 -9.83
CA ALA A 471 7.65 -14.32 -10.70
C ALA A 471 8.85 -15.23 -10.37
N THR A 472 10.01 -14.65 -10.06
CA THR A 472 11.20 -15.41 -9.62
C THR A 472 10.94 -16.13 -8.30
N LEU A 473 10.32 -15.45 -7.32
CA LEU A 473 9.95 -16.06 -6.05
C LEU A 473 8.98 -17.24 -6.25
N TYR A 474 7.98 -17.06 -7.11
CA TYR A 474 7.00 -18.09 -7.44
C TYR A 474 7.65 -19.33 -8.06
N SER A 475 8.50 -19.15 -9.08
CA SER A 475 9.23 -20.26 -9.68
C SER A 475 10.09 -21.01 -8.66
N ASN A 476 10.82 -20.29 -7.81
CA ASN A 476 11.67 -20.89 -6.78
C ASN A 476 10.87 -21.75 -5.78
N LEU A 477 9.63 -21.36 -5.47
CA LEU A 477 8.77 -22.14 -4.57
C LEU A 477 8.27 -23.44 -5.21
N LEU A 478 8.03 -23.43 -6.51
CA LEU A 478 7.56 -24.60 -7.26
C LEU A 478 8.71 -25.58 -7.58
N GLU A 479 9.94 -25.10 -7.72
CA GLU A 479 11.13 -25.95 -7.96
C GLU A 479 11.61 -26.69 -6.70
N ARG A 480 11.30 -26.18 -5.50
CA ARG A 480 11.68 -26.79 -4.21
C ARG A 480 10.74 -27.92 -3.75
N ALA A 481 9.86 -28.39 -4.65
CA ALA A 481 8.82 -29.39 -4.36
C ALA A 481 9.32 -30.84 -4.44
#